data_AF-A0A954MY48-F1
#
_entry.id   AF-A0A954MY48-F1
#
_cell.length_a   1.000
_cell.length_b   1.000
_cell.length_c   1.000
_cell.angle_alpha   90.00
_cell.angle_beta   90.00
_cell.angle_gamma   90.00
#
_symmetry.space_group_name_H-M   'P 1'
#
loop_
_entity.id
_entity.type
_entity.pdbx_description
1 polymer ?
#
loop_
_entity_poly.entity_id
_entity_poly.type
_entity_poly.pdbx_seq_one_letter_code
_entity_poly.pdbx_strand_id
1 'polypeptide(L)'
;MPIKVRCPSCKKVLTAPDAARGKAVRCSGCQGVVKIPASAPAAAPTKAKKPDKNLQDSTDMLLSIRAMDAIDRNSKVCPKCGADMDEEQTECSVCGIDITTGEIGRTAQRSQKKALGANDFSKFVWSDAKKFVGKNKNLMFQTMWVTSFRVIATILAFAIYLWCYRLPPKFLTGFVTLVSFLAIFGWPWYLFLKVVNAALDKKDRIKRVHSDYFSSVSLGLKFFAWLIVFGLPMVLLGFVMLWVFRASGQAMVGTFITAAAMIIIYLPFPIVMAHMAMPVQNAAWLVPKMFSLFWRLLKPTLYWWVVVTTVNLPLVGGLAAVGAVYGPTVAEMVTDIEKENDAWRAWFYKTLEKGGRDTAPPGEGRKMPDLTKVIVPVVILIVCSLYSGFSSVYSIRATALYVVAFKKSLDLTSEAPEQKFKPKSKTPTRKVRPVTSPALNGILVVMGLSILPVMGVYLFLIQTLIEFEDTRMKIVLGAMLGGAILFCIAGKWVAFQKFGRPGWKSAIPIYNAVTILDMAGWDGQYALAFVFFPWVRKMAMNDVADRWGLDKNSYGLGLTFLPFFFWPMLGWGKTMHSDCYVPKEWVPRPAVSKKKKKGDDDEED
;
A
#
# COMPACT_ATOMS: atom_id res chain seq x y z
N MET A 1 -6.52 39.65 -28.62
CA MET A 1 -7.18 38.86 -29.68
C MET A 1 -8.07 39.79 -30.50
N PRO A 2 -7.97 39.81 -31.84
CA PRO A 2 -8.73 40.75 -32.65
C PRO A 2 -10.24 40.57 -32.49
N ILE A 3 -10.96 41.67 -32.26
CA ILE A 3 -12.40 41.67 -31.98
C ILE A 3 -13.16 41.63 -33.31
N LYS A 4 -14.11 40.70 -33.42
CA LYS A 4 -15.04 40.61 -34.54
C LYS A 4 -16.31 41.38 -34.22
N VAL A 5 -16.54 42.51 -34.89
CA VAL A 5 -17.74 43.35 -34.72
C VAL A 5 -18.54 43.35 -36.01
N ARG A 6 -19.86 43.15 -35.93
CA ARG A 6 -20.75 43.26 -37.10
C ARG A 6 -21.08 44.73 -37.35
N CYS A 7 -20.88 45.20 -38.58
CA CYS A 7 -21.29 46.55 -38.97
C CYS A 7 -22.84 46.64 -38.95
N PRO A 8 -23.44 47.63 -38.26
CA PRO A 8 -24.89 47.78 -38.20
C PRO A 8 -25.51 48.14 -39.56
N SER A 9 -24.79 48.84 -40.45
CA SER A 9 -25.33 49.27 -41.75
C SER A 9 -25.29 48.18 -42.82
N CYS A 10 -24.21 47.39 -42.93
CA CYS A 10 -24.06 46.40 -44.00
C CYS A 10 -23.93 44.94 -43.50
N LYS A 11 -24.09 44.70 -42.19
CA LYS A 11 -24.02 43.39 -41.50
C LYS A 11 -22.71 42.59 -41.69
N LYS A 12 -21.73 43.12 -42.42
CA LYS A 12 -20.42 42.50 -42.65
C LYS A 12 -19.60 42.47 -41.35
N VAL A 13 -18.96 41.34 -41.06
CA VAL A 13 -18.13 41.15 -39.87
C VAL A 13 -16.75 41.76 -40.11
N LEU A 14 -16.41 42.81 -39.38
CA LEU A 14 -15.10 43.47 -39.41
C LEU A 14 -14.24 42.93 -38.28
N THR A 15 -12.95 42.75 -38.56
CA THR A 15 -11.96 42.32 -37.58
C THR A 15 -11.09 43.52 -37.24
N ALA A 16 -11.21 44.05 -36.02
CA ALA A 16 -10.48 45.23 -35.59
C ALA A 16 -9.37 44.88 -34.58
N PRO A 17 -8.20 45.54 -34.66
CA PRO A 17 -7.12 45.33 -33.69
C PRO A 17 -7.52 45.85 -32.31
N ASP A 18 -6.95 45.27 -31.27
CA ASP A 18 -7.32 45.54 -29.87
C ASP A 18 -7.13 47.02 -29.46
N ALA A 19 -6.21 47.73 -30.10
CA ALA A 19 -5.96 49.16 -29.90
C ALA A 19 -7.13 50.07 -30.37
N ALA A 20 -8.11 49.54 -31.09
CA ALA A 20 -9.25 50.28 -31.60
C ALA A 20 -10.49 50.22 -30.66
N ARG A 21 -10.39 49.60 -29.48
CA ARG A 21 -11.47 49.59 -28.47
C ARG A 21 -11.81 51.02 -28.03
N GLY A 22 -13.09 51.38 -28.06
CA GLY A 22 -13.57 52.73 -27.76
C GLY A 22 -13.37 53.77 -28.87
N LYS A 23 -12.66 53.43 -29.96
CA LYS A 23 -12.49 54.30 -31.13
C LYS A 23 -13.48 53.93 -32.25
N ALA A 24 -13.80 54.90 -33.09
CA ALA A 24 -14.68 54.69 -34.24
C ALA A 24 -13.83 54.36 -35.47
N VAL A 25 -14.14 53.23 -36.13
CA VAL A 25 -13.43 52.76 -37.33
C VAL A 25 -14.38 52.68 -38.52
N ARG A 26 -13.89 53.03 -39.71
CA ARG A 26 -14.68 52.95 -40.94
C ARG A 26 -14.82 51.50 -41.41
N CYS A 27 -16.03 51.13 -41.82
CA CYS A 27 -16.31 49.83 -42.40
C CYS A 27 -15.73 49.72 -43.83
N SER A 28 -15.00 48.64 -44.12
CA SER A 28 -14.46 48.40 -45.48
C SER A 28 -15.53 48.06 -46.53
N GLY A 29 -16.77 47.77 -46.13
CA GLY A 29 -17.87 47.42 -47.04
C GLY A 29 -18.75 48.61 -47.45
N CYS A 30 -19.04 49.53 -46.52
CA CYS A 30 -19.96 50.64 -46.76
C CYS A 30 -19.41 52.00 -46.34
N GLN A 31 -18.14 52.08 -45.91
CA GLN A 31 -17.45 53.26 -45.38
C GLN A 31 -18.09 53.92 -44.15
N GLY A 32 -19.22 53.39 -43.65
CA GLY A 32 -19.90 53.85 -42.45
C GLY A 32 -19.05 53.71 -41.18
N VAL A 33 -19.22 54.65 -40.25
CA VAL A 33 -18.45 54.74 -39.00
C VAL A 33 -19.02 53.76 -37.97
N VAL A 34 -18.24 52.76 -37.56
CA VAL A 34 -18.63 51.73 -36.59
C VAL A 34 -17.87 51.97 -35.28
N LYS A 35 -18.60 52.16 -34.18
CA LYS A 35 -18.02 52.31 -32.84
C LYS A 35 -17.73 50.94 -32.23
N ILE A 36 -16.50 50.70 -31.78
CA ILE A 36 -16.14 49.45 -31.09
C ILE A 36 -16.43 49.61 -29.59
N PRO A 37 -17.15 48.66 -28.95
CA PRO A 37 -17.45 48.74 -27.52
C PRO A 37 -16.17 48.86 -26.69
N ALA A 38 -16.13 49.83 -25.79
CA ALA A 38 -15.08 49.92 -24.77
C ALA A 38 -15.29 48.80 -23.74
N SER A 39 -14.19 48.23 -23.22
CA SER A 39 -14.27 47.31 -22.08
C SER A 39 -14.81 48.07 -20.87
N ALA A 40 -15.91 47.59 -20.28
CA ALA A 40 -16.39 48.11 -19.01
C ALA A 40 -15.31 47.89 -17.92
N PRO A 41 -14.97 48.90 -17.09
CA PRO A 41 -14.06 48.69 -15.99
C PRO A 41 -14.68 47.72 -14.97
N ALA A 42 -13.90 46.70 -14.62
CA ALA A 42 -14.20 45.81 -13.52
C ALA A 42 -14.26 46.63 -12.21
N ALA A 43 -15.37 46.52 -11.49
CA ALA A 43 -15.48 47.05 -10.13
C ALA A 43 -14.37 46.43 -9.26
N ALA A 44 -13.58 47.29 -8.63
CA ALA A 44 -12.53 46.89 -7.70
C ALA A 44 -13.13 46.12 -6.50
N PRO A 45 -12.40 45.14 -5.93
CA PRO A 45 -12.82 44.53 -4.67
C PRO A 45 -12.63 45.57 -3.56
N THR A 46 -13.74 46.04 -2.98
CA THR A 46 -13.71 46.86 -1.78
C THR A 46 -13.13 46.03 -0.62
N LYS A 47 -12.04 46.53 -0.04
CA LYS A 47 -11.48 46.03 1.21
C LYS A 47 -12.57 46.00 2.28
N ALA A 48 -12.77 44.84 2.90
CA ALA A 48 -13.55 44.72 4.13
C ALA A 48 -12.92 45.60 5.22
N LYS A 49 -13.62 46.67 5.62
CA LYS A 49 -13.36 47.36 6.88
C LYS A 49 -13.88 46.47 8.02
N LYS A 50 -13.12 46.39 9.12
CA LYS A 50 -13.54 45.82 10.40
C LYS A 50 -14.90 46.43 10.83
N PRO A 51 -15.76 45.67 11.53
CA PRO A 51 -17.04 46.20 11.98
C PRO A 51 -16.79 47.26 13.04
N ASP A 52 -17.39 48.42 12.84
CA ASP A 52 -17.50 49.45 13.87
C ASP A 52 -18.65 49.08 14.82
N LYS A 53 -18.43 49.32 16.10
CA LYS A 53 -19.41 49.06 17.15
C LYS A 53 -20.39 50.23 17.17
N ASN A 54 -21.50 50.13 16.46
CA ASN A 54 -22.79 50.66 16.91
C ASN A 54 -23.90 50.23 15.96
N LEU A 55 -24.85 49.49 16.52
CA LEU A 55 -26.03 48.98 15.87
C LEU A 55 -27.20 49.90 16.21
N GLN A 56 -27.79 50.57 15.22
CA GLN A 56 -29.13 51.13 15.31
C GLN A 56 -29.62 51.49 13.89
N ASP A 57 -30.07 50.48 13.14
CA ASP A 57 -31.36 50.58 12.43
C ASP A 57 -31.82 49.18 11.96
N SER A 58 -33.05 48.80 12.31
CA SER A 58 -33.59 47.44 12.07
C SER A 58 -34.11 47.24 10.65
N THR A 59 -34.23 48.32 9.87
CA THR A 59 -34.76 48.30 8.50
C THR A 59 -33.71 47.85 7.47
N ASP A 60 -32.43 48.18 7.67
CA ASP A 60 -31.34 47.79 6.77
C ASP A 60 -31.00 46.29 6.84
N MET A 61 -31.16 45.67 8.01
CA MET A 61 -31.01 44.22 8.16
C MET A 61 -32.08 43.47 7.35
N LEU A 62 -33.34 43.91 7.40
CA LEU A 62 -34.44 43.29 6.64
C LEU A 62 -34.30 43.49 5.13
N LEU A 63 -33.76 44.64 4.69
CA LEU A 63 -33.48 44.89 3.27
C LEU A 63 -32.32 44.04 2.74
N SER A 64 -31.27 43.83 3.54
CA SER A 64 -30.16 42.94 3.17
C SER A 64 -30.55 41.46 3.13
N ILE A 65 -31.49 41.04 3.99
CA ILE A 65 -32.04 39.67 3.98
C ILE A 65 -32.97 39.47 2.76
N ARG A 66 -33.84 40.44 2.43
CA ARG A 66 -34.68 40.38 1.22
C ARG A 66 -33.87 40.43 -0.09
N ALA A 67 -32.71 41.09 -0.09
CA ALA A 67 -31.80 41.11 -1.24
C ALA A 67 -31.07 39.76 -1.44
N MET A 68 -30.89 38.96 -0.38
CA MET A 68 -30.36 37.60 -0.46
C MET A 68 -31.42 36.61 -0.98
N ASP A 69 -32.69 36.76 -0.57
CA ASP A 69 -33.82 35.95 -1.06
C ASP A 69 -34.14 36.17 -2.55
N ALA A 70 -33.69 37.29 -3.14
CA ALA A 70 -33.90 37.60 -4.56
C ALA A 70 -32.89 36.92 -5.49
N ILE A 71 -31.80 36.34 -4.97
CA ILE A 71 -30.72 35.74 -5.77
C ILE A 71 -30.92 34.23 -6.01
N ASP A 72 -31.78 33.56 -5.23
CA ASP A 72 -31.81 32.08 -5.19
C ASP A 72 -33.11 31.42 -5.67
N ARG A 73 -33.92 32.12 -6.50
CA ARG A 73 -35.20 31.55 -7.00
C ARG A 73 -35.07 30.63 -8.21
N ASN A 74 -33.88 30.46 -8.80
CA ASN A 74 -33.71 29.76 -10.09
C ASN A 74 -32.80 28.53 -10.06
N SER A 75 -32.40 27.99 -8.89
CA SER A 75 -31.62 26.74 -8.83
C SER A 75 -32.45 25.61 -8.21
N LYS A 76 -32.80 24.60 -9.01
CA LYS A 76 -33.32 23.34 -8.45
C LYS A 76 -32.17 22.65 -7.73
N VAL A 77 -32.36 22.28 -6.47
CA VAL A 77 -31.38 21.52 -5.70
C VAL A 77 -31.86 20.08 -5.53
N CYS A 78 -30.97 19.11 -5.74
CA CYS A 78 -31.32 17.70 -5.61
C CYS A 78 -31.57 17.32 -4.13
N PRO A 79 -32.75 16.76 -3.77
CA PRO A 79 -33.11 16.46 -2.38
C PRO A 79 -32.27 15.34 -1.72
N LYS A 80 -31.57 14.53 -2.51
CA LYS A 80 -30.76 13.41 -2.01
C LYS A 80 -29.28 13.77 -1.80
N CYS A 81 -28.71 14.60 -2.67
CA CYS A 81 -27.27 14.85 -2.68
C CYS A 81 -26.89 16.34 -2.60
N GLY A 82 -27.86 17.25 -2.64
CA GLY A 82 -27.61 18.69 -2.53
C GLY A 82 -26.87 19.30 -3.72
N ALA A 83 -26.83 18.62 -4.87
CA ALA A 83 -26.23 19.17 -6.08
C ALA A 83 -27.21 20.12 -6.80
N ASP A 84 -26.68 21.23 -7.30
CA ASP A 84 -27.42 22.20 -8.13
C ASP A 84 -27.73 21.60 -9.50
N MET A 85 -28.97 21.83 -9.95
CA MET A 85 -29.53 21.27 -11.17
C MET A 85 -30.03 22.39 -12.07
N ASP A 86 -29.69 22.28 -13.36
CA ASP A 86 -30.27 23.14 -14.39
C ASP A 86 -31.78 22.88 -14.49
N GLU A 87 -32.58 23.92 -14.78
CA GLU A 87 -34.05 23.85 -14.74
C GLU A 87 -34.66 22.79 -15.66
N GLU A 88 -33.96 22.48 -16.76
CA GLU A 88 -34.33 21.54 -17.82
C GLU A 88 -34.01 20.06 -17.48
N GLN A 89 -33.14 19.81 -16.50
CA GLN A 89 -32.70 18.45 -16.17
C GLN A 89 -33.60 17.84 -15.08
N THR A 90 -34.36 16.80 -15.44
CA THR A 90 -35.20 16.05 -14.48
C THR A 90 -34.41 15.01 -13.68
N GLU A 91 -33.29 14.52 -14.23
CA GLU A 91 -32.42 13.54 -13.59
C GLU A 91 -31.14 14.16 -13.02
N CYS A 92 -30.81 13.84 -11.77
CA CYS A 92 -29.61 14.36 -11.14
C CYS A 92 -28.34 13.82 -11.80
N SER A 93 -27.51 14.72 -12.33
CA SER A 93 -26.22 14.39 -12.94
C SER A 93 -25.22 13.75 -11.96
N VAL A 94 -25.36 14.04 -10.66
CA VAL A 94 -24.46 13.55 -9.61
C VAL A 94 -24.96 12.25 -8.98
N CYS A 95 -26.20 12.21 -8.47
CA CYS A 95 -26.71 11.05 -7.74
C CYS A 95 -27.67 10.17 -8.54
N GLY A 96 -28.09 10.62 -9.74
CA GLY A 96 -28.91 9.83 -10.66
C GLY A 96 -30.37 9.63 -10.25
N ILE A 97 -30.85 10.38 -9.26
CA ILE A 97 -32.27 10.35 -8.87
C ILE A 97 -33.07 11.29 -9.77
N ASP A 98 -34.25 10.86 -10.20
CA ASP A 98 -35.19 11.73 -10.89
C ASP A 98 -35.99 12.50 -9.84
N ILE A 99 -35.95 13.83 -9.94
CA ILE A 99 -36.53 14.73 -8.93
C ILE A 99 -38.06 14.71 -9.02
N THR A 100 -38.62 14.35 -10.18
CA THR A 100 -40.07 14.32 -10.39
C THR A 100 -40.73 13.07 -9.82
N THR A 101 -40.03 11.94 -9.86
CA THR A 101 -40.55 10.64 -9.40
C THR A 101 -39.97 10.20 -8.06
N GLY A 102 -38.84 10.78 -7.61
CA GLY A 102 -38.12 10.34 -6.42
C GLY A 102 -37.45 8.97 -6.58
N GLU A 103 -37.55 8.36 -7.76
CA GLU A 103 -36.96 7.08 -8.10
C GLU A 103 -35.61 7.25 -8.82
N ILE A 104 -34.90 6.13 -8.99
CA ILE A 104 -33.66 6.11 -9.76
C ILE A 104 -34.01 6.43 -11.22
N GLY A 105 -33.46 7.52 -11.76
CA GLY A 105 -33.71 7.96 -13.14
C GLY A 105 -33.27 6.94 -14.19
N ARG A 106 -33.78 7.05 -15.42
CA ARG A 106 -33.49 6.10 -16.51
C ARG A 106 -32.00 6.04 -16.86
N THR A 107 -31.26 7.14 -16.75
CA THR A 107 -29.81 7.14 -17.02
C THR A 107 -29.06 6.37 -15.93
N ALA A 108 -29.45 6.56 -14.68
CA ALA A 108 -28.90 5.83 -13.54
C ALA A 108 -29.30 4.34 -13.56
N GLN A 109 -30.54 4.00 -13.92
CA GLN A 109 -31.00 2.62 -14.15
C GLN A 109 -30.25 1.97 -15.33
N ARG A 110 -30.04 2.68 -16.44
CA ARG A 110 -29.23 2.19 -17.58
C ARG A 110 -27.77 2.00 -17.20
N SER A 111 -27.21 2.86 -16.34
CA SER A 111 -25.84 2.70 -15.82
C SER A 111 -25.72 1.51 -14.88
N GLN A 112 -26.73 1.25 -14.03
CA GLN A 112 -26.80 0.07 -13.17
C GLN A 112 -27.00 -1.21 -13.98
N LYS A 113 -27.83 -1.19 -15.03
CA LYS A 113 -27.99 -2.30 -15.98
C LYS A 113 -26.73 -2.54 -16.83
N LYS A 114 -25.85 -1.54 -17.00
CA LYS A 114 -24.53 -1.69 -17.64
C LYS A 114 -23.43 -2.17 -16.69
N ALA A 115 -23.66 -2.15 -15.37
CA ALA A 115 -22.72 -2.76 -14.44
C ALA A 115 -22.80 -4.28 -14.63
N LEU A 116 -21.68 -4.91 -14.98
CA LEU A 116 -21.60 -6.35 -15.27
C LEU A 116 -22.26 -7.13 -14.13
N GLY A 117 -23.40 -7.76 -14.39
CA GLY A 117 -24.17 -8.47 -13.37
C GLY A 117 -23.49 -9.79 -12.95
N ALA A 118 -23.91 -10.33 -11.81
CA ALA A 118 -23.38 -11.61 -11.30
C ALA A 118 -23.51 -12.77 -12.29
N ASN A 119 -24.60 -12.79 -13.07
CA ASN A 119 -24.87 -13.82 -14.08
C ASN A 119 -24.07 -13.64 -15.37
N ASP A 120 -23.55 -12.44 -15.62
CA ASP A 120 -22.71 -12.14 -16.77
C ASP A 120 -21.25 -12.51 -16.46
N PHE A 121 -20.80 -12.30 -15.22
CA PHE A 121 -19.45 -12.65 -14.78
C PHE A 121 -19.09 -14.10 -15.10
N SER A 122 -19.95 -15.06 -14.75
CA SER A 122 -19.67 -16.49 -14.96
C SER A 122 -19.60 -16.87 -16.45
N LYS A 123 -20.41 -16.22 -17.30
CA LYS A 123 -20.40 -16.47 -18.75
C LYS A 123 -19.16 -15.89 -19.43
N PHE A 124 -18.75 -14.68 -19.04
CA PHE A 124 -17.70 -13.95 -19.76
C PHE A 124 -16.29 -14.18 -19.23
N VAL A 125 -16.10 -14.54 -17.95
CA VAL A 125 -14.78 -14.62 -17.30
C VAL A 125 -13.78 -15.48 -18.09
N TRP A 126 -14.23 -16.63 -18.61
CA TRP A 126 -13.36 -17.54 -19.34
C TRP A 126 -12.85 -16.94 -20.64
N SER A 127 -13.76 -16.33 -21.39
CA SER A 127 -13.46 -15.74 -22.70
C SER A 127 -12.68 -14.43 -22.59
N ASP A 128 -12.98 -13.59 -21.59
CA ASP A 128 -12.30 -12.32 -21.37
C ASP A 128 -10.87 -12.54 -20.88
N ALA A 129 -10.66 -13.43 -19.91
CA ALA A 129 -9.33 -13.77 -19.42
C ALA A 129 -8.46 -14.37 -20.54
N LYS A 130 -9.00 -15.27 -21.36
CA LYS A 130 -8.28 -15.83 -22.53
C LYS A 130 -7.93 -14.75 -23.56
N LYS A 131 -8.86 -13.85 -23.89
CA LYS A 131 -8.62 -12.72 -24.80
C LYS A 131 -7.56 -11.77 -24.25
N PHE A 132 -7.57 -11.50 -22.95
CA PHE A 132 -6.60 -10.62 -22.30
C PHE A 132 -5.18 -11.19 -22.34
N VAL A 133 -5.00 -12.49 -22.05
CA VAL A 133 -3.71 -13.17 -22.19
C VAL A 133 -3.23 -13.13 -23.64
N GLY A 134 -4.12 -13.39 -24.60
CA GLY A 134 -3.81 -13.31 -26.03
C GLY A 134 -3.40 -11.91 -26.52
N LYS A 135 -3.99 -10.85 -25.96
CA LYS A 135 -3.63 -9.44 -26.24
C LYS A 135 -2.30 -9.03 -25.59
N ASN A 136 -1.93 -9.63 -24.45
CA ASN A 136 -0.77 -9.26 -23.64
C ASN A 136 0.28 -10.39 -23.57
N LYS A 137 0.64 -11.00 -24.72
CA LYS A 137 1.63 -12.10 -24.80
C LYS A 137 2.97 -11.74 -24.15
N ASN A 138 3.45 -10.51 -24.35
CA ASN A 138 4.71 -10.06 -23.75
C ASN A 138 4.66 -10.08 -22.22
N LEU A 139 3.52 -9.74 -21.61
CA LEU A 139 3.36 -9.78 -20.16
C LEU A 139 3.37 -11.24 -19.66
N MET A 140 2.73 -12.15 -20.38
CA MET A 140 2.74 -13.59 -20.09
C MET A 140 4.17 -14.16 -20.15
N PHE A 141 4.90 -13.92 -21.25
CA PHE A 141 6.28 -14.40 -21.40
C PHE A 141 7.24 -13.76 -20.40
N GLN A 142 7.06 -12.48 -20.10
CA GLN A 142 7.82 -11.81 -19.05
C GLN A 142 7.54 -12.47 -17.69
N THR A 143 6.28 -12.74 -17.38
CA THR A 143 5.89 -13.36 -16.11
C THR A 143 6.48 -14.76 -15.99
N MET A 144 6.41 -15.54 -17.07
CA MET A 144 7.02 -16.88 -17.19
C MET A 144 8.53 -16.83 -16.88
N TRP A 145 9.29 -15.98 -17.56
CA TRP A 145 10.73 -15.88 -17.35
C TRP A 145 11.09 -15.38 -15.95
N VAL A 146 10.37 -14.37 -15.45
CA VAL A 146 10.61 -13.81 -14.12
C VAL A 146 10.32 -14.83 -13.02
N THR A 147 9.23 -15.60 -13.11
CA THR A 147 8.93 -16.63 -12.10
C THR A 147 9.90 -17.79 -12.18
N SER A 148 10.25 -18.27 -13.38
CA SER A 148 11.25 -19.35 -13.55
C SER A 148 12.63 -18.96 -13.01
N PHE A 149 13.12 -17.76 -13.34
CA PHE A 149 14.41 -17.29 -12.82
C PHE A 149 14.42 -17.23 -11.29
N ARG A 150 13.32 -16.78 -10.67
CA ARG A 150 13.21 -16.69 -9.21
C ARG A 150 13.09 -18.05 -8.54
N VAL A 151 12.39 -19.00 -9.15
CA VAL A 151 12.32 -20.39 -8.68
C VAL A 151 13.70 -21.03 -8.72
N ILE A 152 14.43 -20.91 -9.84
CA ILE A 152 15.79 -21.43 -9.98
C ILE A 152 16.73 -20.78 -8.96
N ALA A 153 16.70 -19.46 -8.81
CA ALA A 153 17.51 -18.74 -7.82
C ALA A 153 17.20 -19.22 -6.39
N THR A 154 15.93 -19.50 -6.06
CA THR A 154 15.53 -20.01 -4.75
C THR A 154 16.05 -21.44 -4.52
N ILE A 155 15.97 -22.32 -5.52
CA ILE A 155 16.50 -23.69 -5.44
C ILE A 155 18.01 -23.68 -5.24
N LEU A 156 18.74 -22.85 -5.99
CA LEU A 156 20.19 -22.70 -5.86
C LEU A 156 20.59 -22.14 -4.50
N ALA A 157 19.91 -21.09 -4.03
CA ALA A 157 20.17 -20.51 -2.72
C ALA A 157 19.89 -21.51 -1.59
N PHE A 158 18.83 -22.32 -1.72
CA PHE A 158 18.50 -23.36 -0.76
C PHE A 158 19.54 -24.49 -0.74
N ALA A 159 20.01 -24.93 -1.91
CA ALA A 159 21.09 -25.93 -2.00
C ALA A 159 22.39 -25.43 -1.34
N ILE A 160 22.75 -24.16 -1.54
CA ILE A 160 23.92 -23.54 -0.89
C ILE A 160 23.69 -23.45 0.63
N TYR A 161 22.48 -23.09 1.06
CA TYR A 161 22.12 -23.06 2.49
C TYR A 161 22.28 -24.42 3.15
N LEU A 162 21.86 -25.50 2.49
CA LEU A 162 22.05 -26.87 2.98
C LEU A 162 23.54 -27.25 3.02
N TRP A 163 24.36 -26.76 2.08
CA TRP A 163 25.79 -27.05 2.07
C TRP A 163 26.61 -26.27 3.12
N CYS A 164 26.13 -25.07 3.51
CA CYS A 164 26.83 -24.20 4.44
C CYS A 164 26.68 -24.69 5.89
N TYR A 165 27.77 -25.23 6.46
CA TYR A 165 27.83 -25.61 7.87
C TYR A 165 28.24 -24.44 8.79
N ARG A 166 29.04 -23.48 8.29
CA ARG A 166 29.47 -22.32 9.08
C ARG A 166 28.28 -21.39 9.32
N LEU A 167 28.07 -20.97 10.57
CA LEU A 167 26.92 -20.14 10.94
C LEU A 167 26.82 -18.82 10.15
N PRO A 168 27.85 -17.96 10.03
CA PRO A 168 27.68 -16.67 9.36
C PRO A 168 27.30 -16.79 7.87
N PRO A 169 27.97 -17.63 7.06
CA PRO A 169 27.53 -17.91 5.69
C PRO A 169 26.17 -18.58 5.62
N LYS A 170 25.85 -19.52 6.52
CA LYS A 170 24.55 -20.23 6.55
C LYS A 170 23.39 -19.26 6.77
N PHE A 171 23.53 -18.30 7.69
CA PHE A 171 22.52 -17.27 7.92
C PHE A 171 22.33 -16.36 6.70
N LEU A 172 23.43 -15.93 6.07
CA LEU A 172 23.37 -15.09 4.87
C LEU A 172 22.64 -15.81 3.73
N THR A 173 23.00 -17.06 3.44
CA THR A 173 22.38 -17.84 2.35
C THR A 173 20.94 -18.20 2.69
N GLY A 174 20.62 -18.47 3.95
CA GLY A 174 19.25 -18.64 4.42
C GLY A 174 18.40 -17.38 4.19
N PHE A 175 18.94 -16.20 4.48
CA PHE A 175 18.28 -14.92 4.21
C PHE A 175 18.04 -14.70 2.71
N VAL A 176 19.02 -15.01 1.85
CA VAL A 176 18.86 -14.91 0.38
C VAL A 176 17.78 -15.86 -0.14
N THR A 177 17.72 -17.09 0.39
CA THR A 177 16.65 -18.06 0.07
C THR A 177 15.27 -17.51 0.46
N LEU A 178 15.15 -16.94 1.66
CA LEU A 178 13.90 -16.35 2.14
C LEU A 178 13.46 -15.17 1.25
N VAL A 179 14.37 -14.25 0.92
CA VAL A 179 14.06 -13.09 0.07
C VAL A 179 13.64 -13.55 -1.33
N SER A 180 14.32 -14.55 -1.90
CA SER A 180 13.99 -15.10 -3.21
C SER A 180 12.62 -15.80 -3.21
N PHE A 181 12.31 -16.56 -2.15
CA PHE A 181 11.00 -17.18 -1.96
C PHE A 181 9.87 -16.14 -1.87
N LEU A 182 10.06 -15.06 -1.09
CA LEU A 182 9.10 -13.96 -0.99
C LEU A 182 8.86 -13.27 -2.34
N ALA A 183 9.90 -13.16 -3.16
CA ALA A 183 9.80 -12.58 -4.50
C ALA A 183 8.94 -13.41 -5.46
N ILE A 184 8.83 -14.74 -5.27
CA ILE A 184 7.97 -15.61 -6.09
C ILE A 184 6.49 -15.23 -5.90
N PHE A 185 6.03 -15.12 -4.65
CA PHE A 185 4.62 -14.78 -4.35
C PHE A 185 4.30 -13.30 -4.56
N GLY A 186 5.28 -12.43 -4.34
CA GLY A 186 5.10 -10.99 -4.49
C GLY A 186 4.92 -10.52 -5.94
N TRP A 187 5.44 -11.26 -6.93
CA TRP A 187 5.32 -10.87 -8.34
C TRP A 187 3.89 -10.99 -8.89
N PRO A 188 3.18 -12.13 -8.75
CA PRO A 188 1.76 -12.21 -9.07
C PRO A 188 0.94 -11.15 -8.35
N TRP A 189 1.27 -10.84 -7.09
CA TRP A 189 0.58 -9.80 -6.33
C TRP A 189 0.81 -8.40 -6.90
N TYR A 190 2.03 -8.09 -7.33
CA TYR A 190 2.35 -6.83 -8.01
C TYR A 190 1.60 -6.67 -9.34
N LEU A 191 1.56 -7.75 -10.13
CA LEU A 191 0.80 -7.78 -11.38
C LEU A 191 -0.70 -7.62 -11.12
N PHE A 192 -1.22 -8.27 -10.07
CA PHE A 192 -2.60 -8.14 -9.65
C PHE A 192 -2.98 -6.68 -9.41
N LEU A 193 -2.21 -5.93 -8.62
CA LEU A 193 -2.47 -4.51 -8.36
C LEU A 193 -2.52 -3.68 -9.65
N LYS A 194 -1.58 -3.92 -10.58
CA LYS A 194 -1.53 -3.19 -11.86
C LYS A 194 -2.68 -3.55 -12.79
N VAL A 195 -3.03 -4.83 -12.90
CA VAL A 195 -4.10 -5.30 -13.79
C VAL A 195 -5.46 -4.87 -13.27
N VAL A 196 -5.70 -4.91 -11.94
CA VAL A 196 -6.95 -4.41 -11.34
C VAL A 196 -7.11 -2.92 -11.58
N ASN A 197 -6.07 -2.12 -11.32
CA ASN A 197 -6.14 -0.67 -11.57
C ASN A 197 -6.34 -0.37 -13.06
N ALA A 198 -5.69 -1.11 -13.96
CA ALA A 198 -5.93 -0.99 -15.40
C ALA A 198 -7.37 -1.38 -15.79
N ALA A 199 -7.94 -2.42 -15.18
CA ALA A 199 -9.32 -2.84 -15.43
C ALA A 199 -10.34 -1.82 -14.91
N LEU A 200 -10.10 -1.21 -13.74
CA LEU A 200 -10.90 -0.10 -13.21
C LEU A 200 -10.84 1.14 -14.13
N ASP A 201 -9.67 1.39 -14.73
CA ASP A 201 -9.45 2.42 -15.77
C ASP A 201 -10.01 2.05 -17.15
N LYS A 202 -10.62 0.86 -17.31
CA LYS A 202 -11.11 0.32 -18.59
C LYS A 202 -10.03 0.19 -19.67
N LYS A 203 -8.79 -0.11 -19.27
CA LYS A 203 -7.65 -0.36 -20.15
C LYS A 203 -7.42 -1.87 -20.30
N ASP A 204 -7.41 -2.34 -21.54
CA ASP A 204 -7.18 -3.76 -21.88
C ASP A 204 -5.71 -4.10 -22.17
N ARG A 205 -4.89 -3.10 -22.52
CA ARG A 205 -3.45 -3.27 -22.74
C ARG A 205 -2.65 -2.59 -21.65
N ILE A 206 -1.73 -3.34 -21.07
CA ILE A 206 -0.84 -2.84 -20.02
C ILE A 206 0.48 -2.46 -20.67
N LYS A 207 0.92 -1.21 -20.47
CA LYS A 207 2.25 -0.75 -20.89
C LYS A 207 3.33 -1.60 -20.20
N ARG A 208 4.51 -1.72 -20.83
CA ARG A 208 5.65 -2.52 -20.33
C ARG A 208 5.78 -2.39 -18.80
N VAL A 209 5.65 -3.52 -18.12
CA VAL A 209 5.71 -3.59 -16.66
C VAL A 209 7.17 -3.80 -16.28
N HIS A 210 7.80 -2.87 -15.58
CA HIS A 210 9.13 -3.10 -15.02
C HIS A 210 9.05 -4.14 -13.90
N SER A 211 9.99 -5.10 -13.86
CA SER A 211 10.05 -6.11 -12.81
C SER A 211 11.02 -5.66 -11.72
N ASP A 212 10.50 -4.90 -10.75
CA ASP A 212 11.28 -4.52 -9.57
C ASP A 212 11.33 -5.68 -8.57
N TYR A 213 12.54 -6.18 -8.30
CA TYR A 213 12.76 -7.27 -7.35
C TYR A 213 12.33 -6.86 -5.94
N PHE A 214 12.79 -5.70 -5.46
CA PHE A 214 12.46 -5.19 -4.12
C PHE A 214 10.95 -4.97 -3.90
N SER A 215 10.26 -4.40 -4.90
CA SER A 215 8.80 -4.22 -4.80
C SER A 215 8.10 -5.57 -4.69
N SER A 216 8.54 -6.57 -5.46
CA SER A 216 8.02 -7.93 -5.34
C SER A 216 8.23 -8.49 -3.93
N VAL A 217 9.44 -8.41 -3.38
CA VAL A 217 9.74 -8.89 -2.02
C VAL A 217 8.84 -8.20 -0.97
N SER A 218 8.69 -6.88 -1.05
CA SER A 218 7.85 -6.11 -0.11
C SER A 218 6.37 -6.50 -0.17
N LEU A 219 5.86 -6.82 -1.36
CA LEU A 219 4.49 -7.29 -1.56
C LEU A 219 4.32 -8.76 -1.16
N GLY A 220 5.37 -9.57 -1.30
CA GLY A 220 5.43 -10.93 -0.76
C GLY A 220 5.33 -10.95 0.76
N LEU A 221 6.10 -10.10 1.46
CA LEU A 221 5.98 -9.91 2.91
C LEU A 221 4.56 -9.54 3.32
N LYS A 222 3.91 -8.64 2.57
CA LYS A 222 2.53 -8.26 2.81
C LYS A 222 1.56 -9.43 2.66
N PHE A 223 1.75 -10.29 1.66
CA PHE A 223 0.94 -11.49 1.45
C PHE A 223 1.06 -12.46 2.63
N PHE A 224 2.29 -12.78 3.08
CA PHE A 224 2.49 -13.66 4.22
C PHE A 224 2.06 -13.04 5.55
N ALA A 225 2.26 -11.74 5.74
CA ALA A 225 1.73 -11.03 6.91
C ALA A 225 0.20 -11.11 6.96
N TRP A 226 -0.48 -11.03 5.81
CA TRP A 226 -1.92 -11.23 5.75
C TRP A 226 -2.31 -12.67 6.09
N LEU A 227 -1.62 -13.68 5.54
CA LEU A 227 -1.86 -15.10 5.90
C LEU A 227 -1.67 -15.36 7.38
N ILE A 228 -0.69 -14.72 8.02
CA ILE A 228 -0.45 -14.84 9.46
C ILE A 228 -1.57 -14.12 10.23
N VAL A 229 -1.89 -12.87 9.92
CA VAL A 229 -2.90 -12.11 10.70
C VAL A 229 -4.31 -12.71 10.57
N PHE A 230 -4.73 -13.12 9.37
CA PHE A 230 -6.03 -13.76 9.15
C PHE A 230 -6.02 -15.23 9.56
N GLY A 231 -4.90 -15.92 9.37
CA GLY A 231 -4.79 -17.34 9.63
C GLY A 231 -4.56 -17.67 11.09
N LEU A 232 -3.81 -16.87 11.84
CA LEU A 232 -3.40 -17.18 13.21
C LEU A 232 -4.58 -17.55 14.13
N PRO A 233 -5.71 -16.81 14.17
CA PRO A 233 -6.83 -17.19 15.04
C PRO A 233 -7.42 -18.57 14.69
N MET A 234 -7.51 -18.90 13.40
CA MET A 234 -8.05 -20.19 12.94
C MET A 234 -7.02 -21.32 13.01
N VAL A 235 -5.73 -21.01 12.87
CA VAL A 235 -4.61 -21.94 13.09
C VAL A 235 -4.55 -22.34 14.56
N LEU A 236 -4.65 -21.37 15.48
CA LEU A 236 -4.74 -21.65 16.91
C LEU A 236 -5.98 -22.48 17.25
N LEU A 237 -7.14 -22.14 16.69
CA LEU A 237 -8.36 -22.93 16.86
C LEU A 237 -8.18 -24.36 16.34
N GLY A 238 -7.58 -24.52 15.16
CA GLY A 238 -7.27 -25.83 14.57
C GLY A 238 -6.33 -26.66 15.44
N PHE A 239 -5.27 -26.06 15.97
CA PHE A 239 -4.35 -26.74 16.89
C PHE A 239 -5.02 -27.15 18.21
N VAL A 240 -5.87 -26.29 18.77
CA VAL A 240 -6.66 -26.62 19.97
C VAL A 240 -7.62 -27.79 19.68
N MET A 241 -8.32 -27.76 18.54
CA MET A 241 -9.21 -28.84 18.14
C MET A 241 -8.44 -30.15 17.92
N LEU A 242 -7.32 -30.12 17.19
CA LEU A 242 -6.47 -31.28 17.00
C LEU A 242 -5.99 -31.86 18.34
N TRP A 243 -5.61 -31.01 19.29
CA TRP A 243 -5.17 -31.43 20.62
C TRP A 243 -6.31 -32.11 21.40
N VAL A 244 -7.52 -31.52 21.42
CA VAL A 244 -8.71 -32.09 22.07
C VAL A 244 -9.08 -33.45 21.47
N PHE A 245 -9.15 -33.54 20.14
CA PHE A 245 -9.51 -34.78 19.44
C PHE A 245 -8.41 -35.84 19.54
N ARG A 246 -7.14 -35.44 19.69
CA ARG A 246 -6.04 -36.37 19.96
C ARG A 246 -6.10 -36.91 21.39
N ALA A 247 -6.47 -36.07 22.36
CA ALA A 247 -6.67 -36.49 23.74
C ALA A 247 -7.86 -37.46 23.91
N SER A 248 -8.88 -37.37 23.05
CA SER A 248 -10.03 -38.28 23.03
C SER A 248 -9.86 -39.53 22.16
N GLY A 249 -8.66 -39.79 21.62
CA GLY A 249 -8.38 -40.95 20.77
C GLY A 249 -8.91 -40.85 19.33
N GLN A 250 -9.47 -39.71 18.92
CA GLN A 250 -10.05 -39.47 17.59
C GLN A 250 -9.17 -38.57 16.72
N ALA A 251 -7.87 -38.88 16.64
CA ALA A 251 -6.89 -38.03 15.96
C ALA A 251 -7.22 -37.74 14.48
N MET A 252 -7.81 -38.69 13.74
CA MET A 252 -8.23 -38.48 12.35
C MET A 252 -9.31 -37.39 12.23
N VAL A 253 -10.32 -37.40 13.10
CA VAL A 253 -11.39 -36.39 13.10
C VAL A 253 -10.80 -35.00 13.38
N GLY A 254 -9.87 -34.92 14.35
CA GLY A 254 -9.14 -33.70 14.65
C GLY A 254 -8.37 -33.15 13.43
N THR A 255 -7.73 -34.01 12.65
CA THR A 255 -7.00 -33.60 11.44
C THR A 255 -7.94 -33.06 10.34
N PHE A 256 -9.09 -33.68 10.11
CA PHE A 256 -10.07 -33.21 9.12
C PHE A 256 -10.67 -31.86 9.51
N ILE A 257 -11.04 -31.67 10.78
CA ILE A 257 -11.59 -30.41 11.28
C ILE A 257 -10.55 -29.29 11.15
N THR A 258 -9.29 -29.58 11.46
CA THR A 258 -8.18 -28.63 11.32
C THR A 258 -7.96 -28.25 9.85
N ALA A 259 -7.97 -29.22 8.94
CA ALA A 259 -7.85 -28.97 7.51
C ALA A 259 -9.03 -28.14 6.96
N ALA A 260 -10.26 -28.44 7.39
CA ALA A 260 -11.45 -27.66 7.03
C ALA A 260 -11.36 -26.21 7.53
N ALA A 261 -10.89 -26.00 8.77
CA ALA A 261 -10.66 -24.68 9.33
C ALA A 261 -9.63 -23.87 8.50
N MET A 262 -8.57 -24.53 7.99
CA MET A 262 -7.60 -23.89 7.10
C MET A 262 -8.24 -23.42 5.79
N ILE A 263 -9.09 -24.23 5.17
CA ILE A 263 -9.72 -23.91 3.89
C ILE A 263 -10.64 -22.68 4.02
N ILE A 264 -11.35 -22.56 5.14
CA ILE A 264 -12.29 -21.45 5.40
C ILE A 264 -11.58 -20.09 5.36
N ILE A 265 -10.32 -20.00 5.79
CA ILE A 265 -9.52 -18.78 5.78
C ILE A 265 -9.28 -18.27 4.35
N TYR A 266 -9.10 -19.19 3.41
CA TYR A 266 -8.80 -18.86 2.01
C TYR A 266 -10.06 -18.50 1.23
N LEU A 267 -11.25 -18.98 1.61
CA LEU A 267 -12.49 -18.69 0.87
C LEU A 267 -12.72 -17.19 0.55
N PRO A 268 -12.57 -16.23 1.49
CA PRO A 268 -12.73 -14.79 1.22
C PRO A 268 -11.56 -14.14 0.45
N PHE A 269 -10.54 -14.90 0.04
CA PHE A 269 -9.33 -14.38 -0.59
C PHE A 269 -9.55 -13.38 -1.75
N PRO A 270 -10.43 -13.61 -2.75
CA PRO A 270 -10.62 -12.64 -3.83
C PRO A 270 -11.23 -11.30 -3.37
N ILE A 271 -12.02 -11.30 -2.30
CA ILE A 271 -12.61 -10.09 -1.70
C ILE A 271 -11.54 -9.27 -0.99
N VAL A 272 -10.66 -9.95 -0.26
CA VAL A 272 -9.51 -9.34 0.41
C VAL A 272 -8.58 -8.73 -0.63
N MET A 273 -8.25 -9.49 -1.67
CA MET A 273 -7.42 -8.99 -2.78
C MET A 273 -8.02 -7.72 -3.37
N ALA A 274 -9.34 -7.66 -3.59
CA ALA A 274 -10.03 -6.46 -4.07
C ALA A 274 -9.79 -5.24 -3.17
N HIS A 275 -9.94 -5.40 -1.85
CA HIS A 275 -9.74 -4.31 -0.88
C HIS A 275 -8.26 -3.92 -0.74
N MET A 276 -7.34 -4.86 -0.90
CA MET A 276 -5.90 -4.58 -0.90
C MET A 276 -5.43 -3.81 -2.14
N ALA A 277 -6.17 -3.89 -3.24
CA ALA A 277 -5.93 -3.11 -4.45
C ALA A 277 -6.35 -1.64 -4.33
N MET A 278 -7.19 -1.32 -3.34
CA MET A 278 -7.68 0.04 -3.09
C MET A 278 -6.61 0.89 -2.37
N PRO A 279 -6.66 2.23 -2.50
CA PRO A 279 -5.77 3.13 -1.76
C PRO A 279 -5.96 3.01 -0.24
N VAL A 280 -7.21 2.79 0.21
CA VAL A 280 -7.54 2.56 1.62
C VAL A 280 -7.64 1.06 1.87
N GLN A 281 -6.61 0.50 2.51
CA GLN A 281 -6.47 -0.95 2.69
C GLN A 281 -7.05 -1.48 4.00
N ASN A 282 -7.45 -0.61 4.93
CA ASN A 282 -7.81 -0.97 6.31
C ASN A 282 -8.95 -2.01 6.36
N ALA A 283 -9.91 -1.93 5.43
CA ALA A 283 -11.00 -2.89 5.35
C ALA A 283 -10.50 -4.33 5.13
N ALA A 284 -9.45 -4.52 4.31
CA ALA A 284 -8.89 -5.83 4.02
C ALA A 284 -8.24 -6.51 5.24
N TRP A 285 -7.95 -5.74 6.30
CA TRP A 285 -7.36 -6.25 7.54
C TRP A 285 -8.40 -6.65 8.60
N LEU A 286 -9.70 -6.40 8.33
CA LEU A 286 -10.79 -6.66 9.26
C LEU A 286 -11.52 -7.96 8.90
N VAL A 287 -11.17 -9.06 9.60
CA VAL A 287 -11.77 -10.40 9.39
C VAL A 287 -13.31 -10.38 9.40
N PRO A 288 -14.00 -9.77 10.39
CA PRO A 288 -15.46 -9.81 10.43
C PRO A 288 -16.12 -9.12 9.24
N LYS A 289 -15.55 -8.00 8.77
CA LYS A 289 -16.06 -7.28 7.59
C LYS A 289 -15.88 -8.12 6.33
N MET A 290 -14.71 -8.73 6.14
CA MET A 290 -14.43 -9.56 4.96
C MET A 290 -15.32 -10.80 4.92
N PHE A 291 -15.56 -11.45 6.06
CA PHE A 291 -16.42 -12.62 6.13
C PHE A 291 -17.91 -12.28 5.91
N SER A 292 -18.36 -11.12 6.40
CA SER A 292 -19.72 -10.62 6.12
C SER A 292 -19.93 -10.37 4.62
N LEU A 293 -18.94 -9.78 3.93
CA LEU A 293 -18.98 -9.58 2.48
C LEU A 293 -18.92 -10.90 1.72
N PHE A 294 -18.12 -11.87 2.19
CA PHE A 294 -18.04 -13.21 1.62
C PHE A 294 -19.40 -13.90 1.58
N TRP A 295 -20.17 -13.86 2.67
CA TRP A 295 -21.51 -14.48 2.68
C TRP A 295 -22.50 -13.81 1.73
N ARG A 296 -22.42 -12.49 1.57
CA ARG A 296 -23.24 -11.75 0.58
C ARG A 296 -22.86 -12.10 -0.86
N LEU A 297 -21.59 -12.40 -1.11
CA LEU A 297 -21.01 -12.69 -2.42
C LEU A 297 -20.61 -14.17 -2.57
N LEU A 298 -21.28 -15.09 -1.87
CA LEU A 298 -20.87 -16.49 -1.80
C LEU A 298 -20.82 -17.15 -3.18
N LYS A 299 -21.92 -17.07 -3.94
CA LYS A 299 -22.04 -17.67 -5.28
C LYS A 299 -20.94 -17.20 -6.26
N PRO A 300 -20.74 -15.88 -6.49
CA PRO A 300 -19.70 -15.44 -7.42
C PRO A 300 -18.29 -15.73 -6.90
N THR A 301 -18.07 -15.75 -5.59
CA THR A 301 -16.77 -16.09 -5.00
C THR A 301 -16.43 -17.57 -5.17
N LEU A 302 -17.39 -18.47 -4.95
CA LEU A 302 -17.21 -19.90 -5.21
C LEU A 302 -16.96 -20.17 -6.70
N TYR A 303 -17.66 -19.46 -7.60
CA TYR A 303 -17.39 -19.59 -9.03
C TYR A 303 -15.98 -19.11 -9.40
N TRP A 304 -15.51 -18.01 -8.80
CA TRP A 304 -14.12 -17.55 -8.98
C TRP A 304 -13.11 -18.63 -8.54
N TRP A 305 -13.38 -19.32 -7.42
CA TRP A 305 -12.55 -20.45 -6.98
C TRP A 305 -12.52 -21.57 -8.01
N VAL A 306 -13.66 -21.95 -8.60
CA VAL A 306 -13.71 -22.95 -9.69
C VAL A 306 -12.83 -22.53 -10.88
N VAL A 307 -12.89 -21.27 -11.30
CA VAL A 307 -12.04 -20.74 -12.38
C VAL A 307 -10.56 -20.86 -12.02
N VAL A 308 -10.17 -20.39 -10.83
CA VAL A 308 -8.76 -20.35 -10.42
C VAL A 308 -8.21 -21.75 -10.18
N THR A 309 -8.95 -22.65 -9.53
CA THR A 309 -8.49 -24.03 -9.29
C THR A 309 -8.34 -24.80 -10.59
N THR A 310 -9.28 -24.65 -11.53
CA THR A 310 -9.22 -25.32 -12.84
C THR A 310 -7.98 -24.89 -13.63
N VAL A 311 -7.68 -23.58 -13.64
CA VAL A 311 -6.52 -23.04 -14.38
C VAL A 311 -5.19 -23.36 -13.67
N ASN A 312 -5.19 -23.49 -12.35
CA ASN A 312 -4.03 -23.87 -11.56
C ASN A 312 -3.90 -25.38 -11.35
N LEU A 313 -4.83 -26.20 -11.84
CA LEU A 313 -4.81 -27.66 -11.63
C LEU A 313 -3.51 -28.32 -12.13
N PRO A 314 -2.96 -27.97 -13.31
CA PRO A 314 -1.67 -28.54 -13.74
C PRO A 314 -0.50 -28.11 -12.83
N LEU A 315 -0.55 -26.90 -12.27
CA LEU A 315 0.47 -26.39 -11.36
C LEU A 315 0.41 -27.12 -10.01
N VAL A 316 -0.77 -27.19 -9.41
CA VAL A 316 -0.99 -27.85 -8.12
C VAL A 316 -0.74 -29.36 -8.24
N GLY A 317 -1.23 -29.99 -9.32
CA GLY A 317 -1.00 -31.40 -9.60
C GLY A 317 0.48 -31.73 -9.80
N GLY A 318 1.22 -30.90 -10.54
CA GLY A 318 2.66 -31.08 -10.73
C GLY A 318 3.44 -30.94 -9.41
N LEU A 319 3.13 -29.93 -8.59
CA LEU A 319 3.76 -29.75 -7.28
C LEU A 319 3.42 -30.89 -6.31
N ALA A 320 2.17 -31.34 -6.29
CA ALA A 320 1.72 -32.46 -5.47
C ALA A 320 2.39 -33.78 -5.90
N ALA A 321 2.53 -34.03 -7.20
CA ALA A 321 3.23 -35.19 -7.73
C ALA A 321 4.72 -35.19 -7.32
N VAL A 322 5.39 -34.03 -7.40
CA VAL A 322 6.77 -33.89 -6.92
C VAL A 322 6.88 -34.21 -5.43
N GLY A 323 6.00 -33.62 -4.62
CA GLY A 323 5.98 -33.87 -3.17
C GLY A 323 5.68 -35.32 -2.80
N ALA A 324 4.75 -35.98 -3.49
CA ALA A 324 4.36 -37.35 -3.19
C ALA A 324 5.41 -38.38 -3.63
N VAL A 325 6.03 -38.19 -4.81
CA VAL A 325 6.98 -39.16 -5.37
C VAL A 325 8.41 -38.93 -4.86
N TYR A 326 8.86 -37.67 -4.83
CA TYR A 326 10.26 -37.33 -4.51
C TYR A 326 10.43 -36.75 -3.10
N GLY A 327 9.33 -36.42 -2.40
CA GLY A 327 9.38 -35.83 -1.06
C GLY A 327 10.19 -36.66 -0.05
N PRO A 328 9.95 -37.98 0.10
CA PRO A 328 10.72 -38.81 1.03
C PRO A 328 12.21 -38.85 0.69
N THR A 329 12.56 -38.97 -0.59
CA THR A 329 13.95 -39.00 -1.07
C THR A 329 14.68 -37.70 -0.80
N VAL A 330 14.02 -36.56 -1.03
CA VAL A 330 14.59 -35.24 -0.75
C VAL A 330 14.72 -35.04 0.76
N ALA A 331 13.76 -35.51 1.57
CA ALA A 331 13.82 -35.41 3.02
C ALA A 331 15.00 -36.20 3.61
N GLU A 332 15.19 -37.45 3.16
CA GLU A 332 16.34 -38.28 3.57
C GLU A 332 17.68 -37.62 3.21
N MET A 333 17.79 -37.10 1.98
CA MET A 333 18.97 -36.36 1.53
C MET A 333 19.24 -35.13 2.41
N VAL A 334 18.22 -34.35 2.77
CA VAL A 334 18.37 -33.19 3.66
C VAL A 334 18.86 -33.62 5.03
N THR A 335 18.30 -34.70 5.60
CA THR A 335 18.71 -35.19 6.92
C THR A 335 20.15 -35.70 6.93
N ASP A 336 20.59 -36.37 5.86
CA ASP A 336 21.98 -36.84 5.74
C ASP A 336 22.96 -35.66 5.66
N ILE A 337 22.65 -34.64 4.84
CA ILE A 337 23.45 -33.42 4.74
C ILE A 337 23.50 -32.68 6.10
N GLU A 338 22.40 -32.60 6.83
CA GLU A 338 22.35 -31.94 8.14
C GLU A 338 23.20 -32.69 9.18
N LYS A 339 23.13 -34.01 9.20
CA LYS A 339 23.93 -34.87 10.08
C LYS A 339 25.42 -34.71 9.82
N GLU A 340 25.83 -34.68 8.55
CA GLU A 340 27.22 -34.38 8.19
C GLU A 340 27.60 -32.96 8.62
N ASN A 341 26.74 -31.97 8.36
CA ASN A 341 27.01 -30.58 8.73
C ASN A 341 27.14 -30.37 10.24
N ASP A 342 26.45 -31.15 11.08
CA ASP A 342 26.60 -31.11 12.53
C ASP A 342 27.98 -31.59 12.97
N ALA A 343 28.47 -32.69 12.39
CA ALA A 343 29.84 -33.18 12.63
C ALA A 343 30.90 -32.15 12.21
N TRP A 344 30.73 -31.53 11.03
CA TRP A 344 31.62 -30.47 10.55
C TRP A 344 31.55 -29.20 11.40
N ARG A 345 30.38 -28.83 11.95
CA ARG A 345 30.22 -27.72 12.88
C ARG A 345 30.95 -27.99 14.20
N ALA A 346 30.75 -29.17 14.79
CA ALA A 346 31.40 -29.55 16.04
C ALA A 346 32.93 -29.55 15.92
N TRP A 347 33.46 -30.12 14.83
CA TRP A 347 34.89 -30.06 14.52
C TRP A 347 35.41 -28.63 14.40
N PHE A 348 34.68 -27.75 13.70
CA PHE A 348 35.10 -26.37 13.48
C PHE A 348 35.18 -25.58 14.80
N TYR A 349 34.19 -25.69 15.67
CA TYR A 349 34.22 -25.03 16.98
C TYR A 349 35.36 -25.56 17.85
N LYS A 350 35.58 -26.88 17.88
CA LYS A 350 36.70 -27.49 18.59
C LYS A 350 38.07 -27.02 18.08
N THR A 351 38.17 -26.77 16.77
CA THR A 351 39.40 -26.27 16.13
C THR A 351 39.67 -24.81 16.52
N LEU A 352 38.61 -23.98 16.60
CA LEU A 352 38.71 -22.60 17.08
C LEU A 352 39.14 -22.52 18.54
N GLU A 353 38.55 -23.34 19.42
CA GLU A 353 38.92 -23.41 20.84
C GLU A 353 40.38 -23.80 21.06
N LYS A 354 40.91 -24.71 20.24
CA LYS A 354 42.29 -25.19 20.34
C LYS A 354 43.33 -24.29 19.66
N GLY A 355 42.91 -23.18 19.06
CA GLY A 355 43.79 -22.27 18.33
C GLY A 355 44.42 -22.91 17.08
N GLY A 356 43.69 -23.80 16.40
CA GLY A 356 44.16 -24.47 15.18
C GLY A 356 45.07 -25.68 15.39
N ARG A 357 45.24 -26.16 16.63
CA ARG A 357 46.06 -27.35 16.93
C ARG A 357 45.29 -28.66 16.75
N ASP A 358 45.87 -29.57 15.96
CA ASP A 358 45.64 -31.02 15.86
C ASP A 358 44.19 -31.50 16.09
N THR A 359 43.26 -31.00 15.27
CA THR A 359 41.92 -31.55 15.14
C THR A 359 41.76 -32.19 13.78
N ALA A 360 41.79 -33.54 13.74
CA ALA A 360 41.49 -34.27 12.51
C ALA A 360 40.06 -33.95 12.03
N PRO A 361 39.85 -33.63 10.74
CA PRO A 361 38.52 -33.38 10.19
C PRO A 361 37.65 -34.65 10.25
N PRO A 362 36.31 -34.49 10.29
CA PRO A 362 35.41 -35.62 10.22
C PRO A 362 35.41 -36.19 8.78
N GLY A 363 36.24 -37.21 8.55
CA GLY A 363 36.32 -38.00 7.31
C GLY A 363 37.28 -37.47 6.23
N GLU A 364 37.42 -38.25 5.14
CA GLU A 364 38.34 -38.03 4.01
C GLU A 364 37.89 -36.91 3.02
N GLY A 365 37.18 -35.89 3.52
CA GLY A 365 36.66 -34.80 2.71
C GLY A 365 35.16 -34.96 2.39
N ARG A 366 34.51 -33.81 2.18
CA ARG A 366 33.05 -33.75 2.02
C ARG A 366 32.64 -34.11 0.60
N LYS A 367 31.95 -35.23 0.42
CA LYS A 367 31.42 -35.66 -0.89
C LYS A 367 30.09 -34.97 -1.14
N MET A 368 29.84 -34.54 -2.37
CA MET A 368 28.51 -34.06 -2.74
C MET A 368 27.52 -35.23 -2.72
N PRO A 369 26.28 -35.01 -2.23
CA PRO A 369 25.22 -36.00 -2.35
C PRO A 369 24.93 -36.26 -3.82
N ASP A 370 24.42 -37.45 -4.12
CA ASP A 370 24.09 -37.85 -5.49
C ASP A 370 22.98 -36.95 -6.08
N LEU A 371 23.38 -36.01 -6.96
CA LEU A 371 22.48 -35.07 -7.61
C LEU A 371 21.46 -35.76 -8.52
N THR A 372 21.71 -36.99 -8.96
CA THR A 372 20.84 -37.74 -9.88
C THR A 372 19.40 -37.86 -9.34
N LYS A 373 19.27 -37.97 -8.01
CA LYS A 373 17.98 -38.06 -7.31
C LYS A 373 17.15 -36.75 -7.33
N VAL A 374 17.79 -35.62 -7.65
CA VAL A 374 17.17 -34.27 -7.59
C VAL A 374 16.94 -33.68 -8.98
N ILE A 375 17.55 -34.24 -10.03
CA ILE A 375 17.40 -33.73 -11.40
C ILE A 375 15.93 -33.73 -11.85
N VAL A 376 15.25 -34.87 -11.71
CA VAL A 376 13.86 -35.03 -12.16
C VAL A 376 12.89 -34.08 -11.45
N PRO A 377 12.87 -33.97 -10.11
CA PRO A 377 11.97 -33.04 -9.44
C PRO A 377 12.29 -31.57 -9.79
N VAL A 378 13.55 -31.20 -10.00
CA VAL A 378 13.92 -29.84 -10.45
C VAL A 378 13.41 -29.54 -11.86
N VAL A 379 13.53 -30.49 -12.79
CA VAL A 379 12.99 -30.33 -14.16
C VAL A 379 11.46 -30.14 -14.11
N ILE A 380 10.74 -30.93 -13.30
CA ILE A 380 9.29 -30.78 -13.14
C ILE A 380 8.94 -29.42 -12.54
N LEU A 381 9.67 -28.96 -11.52
CA LEU A 381 9.48 -27.62 -10.93
C LEU A 381 9.71 -26.50 -11.94
N ILE A 382 10.70 -26.63 -12.82
CA ILE A 382 10.93 -25.67 -13.91
C ILE A 382 9.75 -25.66 -14.88
N VAL A 383 9.26 -26.83 -15.31
CA VAL A 383 8.07 -26.92 -16.19
C VAL A 383 6.84 -26.29 -15.54
N CYS A 384 6.60 -26.57 -14.25
CA CYS A 384 5.55 -25.94 -13.46
C CYS A 384 5.73 -24.41 -13.39
N SER A 385 6.96 -23.93 -13.20
CA SER A 385 7.26 -22.50 -13.16
C SER A 385 6.98 -21.82 -14.51
N LEU A 386 7.22 -22.48 -15.64
CA LEU A 386 6.92 -21.95 -16.95
C LEU A 386 5.40 -21.82 -17.15
N TYR A 387 4.64 -22.84 -16.76
CA TYR A 387 3.17 -22.80 -16.80
C TYR A 387 2.57 -21.73 -15.88
N SER A 388 3.25 -21.40 -14.77
CA SER A 388 2.80 -20.35 -13.84
C SER A 388 2.64 -18.98 -14.51
N GLY A 389 3.38 -18.69 -15.58
CA GLY A 389 3.26 -17.44 -16.34
C GLY A 389 1.89 -17.28 -17.00
N PHE A 390 1.39 -18.33 -17.63
CA PHE A 390 0.03 -18.35 -18.20
C PHE A 390 -1.03 -18.31 -17.10
N SER A 391 -0.89 -19.20 -16.11
CA SER A 391 -1.88 -19.39 -15.05
C SER A 391 -2.07 -18.12 -14.21
N SER A 392 -0.99 -17.46 -13.81
CA SER A 392 -1.05 -16.25 -13.00
C SER A 392 -1.70 -15.07 -13.73
N VAL A 393 -1.32 -14.78 -14.98
CA VAL A 393 -1.92 -13.66 -15.75
C VAL A 393 -3.41 -13.93 -15.99
N TYR A 394 -3.78 -15.18 -16.24
CA TYR A 394 -5.17 -15.58 -16.40
C TYR A 394 -5.98 -15.37 -15.11
N SER A 395 -5.52 -15.93 -13.99
CA SER A 395 -6.18 -15.79 -12.68
C SER A 395 -6.28 -14.32 -12.25
N ILE A 396 -5.25 -13.52 -12.49
CA ILE A 396 -5.25 -12.09 -12.18
C ILE A 396 -6.33 -11.35 -12.97
N ARG A 397 -6.49 -11.63 -14.27
CA ARG A 397 -7.56 -11.01 -15.06
C ARG A 397 -8.94 -11.47 -14.62
N ALA A 398 -9.11 -12.75 -14.27
CA ALA A 398 -10.36 -13.25 -13.71
C ALA A 398 -10.74 -12.51 -12.42
N THR A 399 -9.77 -12.27 -11.53
CA THR A 399 -9.98 -11.44 -10.32
C THR A 399 -10.26 -9.98 -10.67
N ALA A 400 -9.57 -9.39 -11.65
CA ALA A 400 -9.82 -8.01 -12.05
C ALA A 400 -11.25 -7.82 -12.61
N LEU A 401 -11.76 -8.80 -13.37
CA LEU A 401 -13.14 -8.79 -13.84
C LEU A 401 -14.13 -8.92 -12.67
N TYR A 402 -13.82 -9.76 -11.67
CA TYR A 402 -14.60 -9.88 -10.44
C TYR A 402 -14.67 -8.53 -9.69
N VAL A 403 -13.54 -7.83 -9.54
CA VAL A 403 -13.48 -6.50 -8.91
C VAL A 403 -14.33 -5.47 -9.66
N VAL A 404 -14.26 -5.46 -10.99
CA VAL A 404 -15.03 -4.52 -11.82
C VAL A 404 -16.52 -4.83 -11.78
N ALA A 405 -16.92 -6.10 -11.85
CA ALA A 405 -18.31 -6.53 -11.81
C ALA A 405 -18.96 -6.21 -10.46
N PHE A 406 -18.26 -6.50 -9.36
CA PHE A 406 -18.81 -6.39 -8.00
C PHE A 406 -18.38 -5.12 -7.25
N LYS A 407 -17.86 -4.09 -7.94
CA LYS A 407 -17.31 -2.87 -7.32
C LYS A 407 -18.21 -2.27 -6.23
N LYS A 408 -19.52 -2.15 -6.52
CA LYS A 408 -20.51 -1.58 -5.58
C LYS A 408 -20.83 -2.54 -4.44
N SER A 409 -20.97 -3.84 -4.74
CA SER A 409 -21.25 -4.89 -3.75
C SER A 409 -20.09 -5.15 -2.79
N LEU A 410 -18.87 -4.89 -3.24
CA LEU A 410 -17.63 -5.03 -2.47
C LEU A 410 -17.34 -3.84 -1.55
N ASP A 411 -18.15 -2.76 -1.56
CA ASP A 411 -17.91 -1.56 -0.72
C ASP A 411 -16.51 -0.95 -0.91
N LEU A 412 -16.02 -0.95 -2.16
CA LEU A 412 -14.67 -0.49 -2.49
C LEU A 412 -14.59 1.04 -2.45
N THR A 413 -13.79 1.58 -1.54
CA THR A 413 -13.44 3.01 -1.48
C THR A 413 -12.36 3.33 -2.51
N SER A 414 -12.77 3.82 -3.68
CA SER A 414 -11.82 4.20 -4.75
C SER A 414 -11.08 5.50 -4.50
N GLU A 415 -11.50 6.27 -3.49
CA GLU A 415 -10.96 7.58 -3.16
C GLU A 415 -10.64 7.62 -1.66
N ALA A 416 -9.46 8.12 -1.29
CA ALA A 416 -9.12 8.39 0.10
C ALA A 416 -9.81 9.71 0.51
N PRO A 417 -10.45 9.80 1.70
CA PRO A 417 -11.03 11.05 2.16
C PRO A 417 -9.93 12.13 2.24
N GLU A 418 -10.13 13.23 1.53
CA GLU A 418 -9.23 14.38 1.53
C GLU A 418 -9.27 15.01 2.94
N GLN A 419 -8.20 14.86 3.72
CA GLN A 419 -8.01 15.68 4.90
C GLN A 419 -7.62 17.08 4.43
N LYS A 420 -8.62 17.95 4.19
CA LYS A 420 -8.41 19.38 3.96
C LYS A 420 -7.84 20.00 5.22
N PHE A 421 -6.52 20.07 5.31
CA PHE A 421 -5.85 20.88 6.32
C PHE A 421 -6.13 22.36 6.01
N LYS A 422 -7.01 22.99 6.80
CA LYS A 422 -7.12 24.45 6.86
C LYS A 422 -6.12 24.91 7.92
N PRO A 423 -4.91 25.40 7.56
CA PRO A 423 -4.01 25.97 8.55
C PRO A 423 -4.71 27.14 9.25
N LYS A 424 -4.91 27.03 10.56
CA LYS A 424 -5.39 28.12 11.41
C LYS A 424 -4.22 28.95 11.96
N SER A 425 -3.23 29.29 11.14
CA SER A 425 -2.33 30.43 11.37
C SER A 425 -1.32 30.56 10.22
N LYS A 426 -0.86 31.79 10.00
CA LYS A 426 0.30 32.07 9.15
C LYS A 426 1.57 31.69 9.93
N THR A 427 1.94 30.42 9.96
CA THR A 427 3.23 30.01 10.54
C THR A 427 4.34 30.38 9.56
N PRO A 428 5.42 31.06 10.00
CA PRO A 428 6.51 31.45 9.12
C PRO A 428 7.24 30.22 8.58
N THR A 429 7.48 30.19 7.27
CA THR A 429 8.28 29.15 6.60
C THR A 429 9.72 29.22 7.13
N ARG A 430 10.11 28.27 7.99
CA ARG A 430 11.49 28.15 8.48
C ARG A 430 12.36 27.44 7.44
N LYS A 431 13.42 28.10 6.96
CA LYS A 431 14.43 27.51 6.07
C LYS A 431 15.13 26.34 6.79
N VAL A 432 15.20 25.19 6.13
CA VAL A 432 15.95 24.00 6.58
C VAL A 432 17.44 24.38 6.63
N ARG A 433 18.10 24.26 7.79
CA ARG A 433 19.55 24.43 7.88
C ARG A 433 20.24 23.10 7.54
N PRO A 434 21.22 23.07 6.63
CA PRO A 434 22.07 21.91 6.44
C PRO A 434 22.91 21.68 7.70
N VAL A 435 22.98 20.42 8.15
CA VAL A 435 23.82 20.00 9.27
C VAL A 435 25.28 20.12 8.82
N THR A 436 25.99 21.12 9.33
CA THR A 436 27.44 21.26 9.19
C THR A 436 28.09 20.75 10.47
N SER A 437 29.01 19.78 10.36
CA SER A 437 29.86 19.31 11.45
C SER A 437 30.88 20.40 11.81
N PRO A 438 31.21 20.59 13.11
CA PRO A 438 32.28 19.77 13.71
C PRO A 438 32.16 19.61 15.24
N ALA A 439 32.29 18.38 15.75
CA ALA A 439 32.74 18.12 17.13
C ALA A 439 33.12 16.63 17.27
N LEU A 440 34.06 16.17 16.45
CA LEU A 440 34.40 14.76 16.30
C LEU A 440 35.23 14.17 17.45
N ASN A 441 35.77 14.98 18.38
CA ASN A 441 36.74 14.49 19.36
C ASN A 441 36.20 14.30 20.80
N GLY A 442 34.98 14.76 21.12
CA GLY A 442 34.32 14.45 22.40
C GLY A 442 33.33 13.27 22.33
N ILE A 443 33.04 12.79 21.12
CA ILE A 443 31.90 11.90 20.85
C ILE A 443 32.31 10.41 20.90
N LEU A 444 33.57 10.07 20.69
CA LEU A 444 34.04 8.66 20.71
C LEU A 444 33.88 7.97 22.07
N VAL A 445 33.96 8.70 23.18
CA VAL A 445 33.75 8.14 24.53
C VAL A 445 32.25 7.90 24.82
N VAL A 446 31.35 8.71 24.25
CA VAL A 446 29.89 8.55 24.43
C VAL A 446 29.28 7.56 23.41
N MET A 447 29.95 7.34 22.27
CA MET A 447 29.54 6.40 21.21
C MET A 447 29.71 4.92 21.59
N GLY A 448 30.71 4.59 22.41
CA GLY A 448 30.87 3.23 22.96
C GLY A 448 29.83 2.89 24.03
N LEU A 449 29.37 3.89 24.78
CA LEU A 449 28.52 3.73 25.96
C LEU A 449 27.01 3.66 25.68
N SER A 450 26.55 3.80 24.43
CA SER A 450 25.11 3.89 24.12
C SER A 450 24.60 2.88 23.08
N ILE A 451 25.49 2.26 22.29
CA ILE A 451 25.13 1.16 21.37
C ILE A 451 25.38 -0.21 22.00
N LEU A 452 26.47 -0.36 22.77
CA LEU A 452 26.75 -1.58 23.53
C LEU A 452 25.65 -1.93 24.55
N PRO A 453 25.04 -1.00 25.29
CA PRO A 453 23.96 -1.38 26.20
C PRO A 453 22.62 -1.61 25.49
N VAL A 454 22.32 -1.08 24.30
CA VAL A 454 21.02 -1.38 23.64
C VAL A 454 21.05 -2.73 22.96
N MET A 455 22.11 -3.05 22.21
CA MET A 455 22.33 -4.40 21.70
C MET A 455 22.69 -5.37 22.82
N GLY A 456 23.42 -4.92 23.84
CA GLY A 456 23.73 -5.70 25.04
C GLY A 456 22.49 -5.99 25.89
N VAL A 457 21.53 -5.06 26.04
CA VAL A 457 20.23 -5.32 26.69
C VAL A 457 19.38 -6.22 25.81
N TYR A 458 19.39 -6.08 24.48
CA TYR A 458 18.67 -7.01 23.60
C TYR A 458 19.24 -8.42 23.67
N LEU A 459 20.57 -8.56 23.62
CA LEU A 459 21.27 -9.83 23.75
C LEU A 459 21.17 -10.38 25.18
N PHE A 460 21.20 -9.53 26.20
CA PHE A 460 21.01 -9.90 27.61
C PHE A 460 19.58 -10.34 27.88
N LEU A 461 18.56 -9.67 27.33
CA LEU A 461 17.14 -10.08 27.41
C LEU A 461 16.90 -11.40 26.66
N ILE A 462 17.52 -11.58 25.49
CA ILE A 462 17.51 -12.83 24.75
C ILE A 462 18.24 -13.93 25.53
N GLN A 463 19.39 -13.62 26.14
CA GLN A 463 20.17 -14.52 26.98
C GLN A 463 19.38 -14.90 28.25
N THR A 464 18.70 -13.95 28.92
CA THR A 464 17.84 -14.26 30.09
C THR A 464 16.67 -15.14 29.67
N LEU A 465 16.02 -14.87 28.52
CA LEU A 465 14.97 -15.74 27.98
C LEU A 465 15.47 -17.17 27.67
N ILE A 466 16.75 -17.32 27.30
CA ILE A 466 17.41 -18.62 27.06
C ILE A 466 17.76 -19.32 28.39
N GLU A 467 18.24 -18.57 29.40
CA GLU A 467 18.75 -19.06 30.68
C GLU A 467 17.69 -19.46 31.71
N PHE A 468 16.45 -18.97 31.63
CA PHE A 468 15.38 -19.48 32.49
C PHE A 468 15.18 -20.99 32.24
N GLU A 469 15.03 -21.84 33.25
CA GLU A 469 14.73 -23.27 33.01
C GLU A 469 13.23 -23.52 32.85
N ASP A 470 12.39 -22.68 33.45
CA ASP A 470 10.94 -22.86 33.49
C ASP A 470 10.26 -22.34 32.20
N THR A 471 9.77 -23.27 31.38
CA THR A 471 9.07 -23.03 30.11
C THR A 471 7.86 -22.09 30.26
N ARG A 472 7.18 -22.09 31.41
CA ARG A 472 6.00 -21.23 31.64
C ARG A 472 6.40 -19.76 31.74
N MET A 473 7.49 -19.47 32.43
CA MET A 473 8.02 -18.11 32.58
C MET A 473 8.61 -17.57 31.27
N LYS A 474 9.24 -18.43 30.45
CA LYS A 474 9.69 -18.07 29.09
C LYS A 474 8.53 -17.60 28.20
N ILE A 475 7.41 -18.32 28.25
CA ILE A 475 6.23 -18.00 27.45
C ILE A 475 5.61 -16.68 27.91
N VAL A 476 5.48 -16.47 29.23
CA VAL A 476 4.92 -15.23 29.79
C VAL A 476 5.80 -14.02 29.48
N LEU A 477 7.12 -14.13 29.72
CA LEU A 477 8.06 -13.03 29.49
C LEU A 477 8.23 -12.73 27.98
N GLY A 478 8.28 -13.78 27.15
CA GLY A 478 8.29 -13.66 25.69
C GLY A 478 7.00 -13.03 25.14
N ALA A 479 5.84 -13.39 25.69
CA ALA A 479 4.56 -12.79 25.31
C ALA A 479 4.46 -11.31 25.72
N MET A 480 4.96 -10.93 26.90
CA MET A 480 5.00 -9.53 27.34
C MET A 480 5.92 -8.67 26.46
N LEU A 481 7.13 -9.17 26.14
CA LEU A 481 8.07 -8.46 25.25
C LEU A 481 7.55 -8.37 23.82
N GLY A 482 7.00 -9.46 23.28
CA GLY A 482 6.34 -9.47 21.97
C GLY A 482 5.15 -8.52 21.90
N GLY A 483 4.31 -8.51 22.94
CA GLY A 483 3.19 -7.59 23.10
C GLY A 483 3.63 -6.13 23.13
N ALA A 484 4.68 -5.79 23.89
CA ALA A 484 5.24 -4.45 23.94
C ALA A 484 5.76 -3.99 22.57
N ILE A 485 6.46 -4.85 21.83
CA ILE A 485 6.95 -4.53 20.48
C ILE A 485 5.78 -4.30 19.50
N LEU A 486 4.77 -5.17 19.52
CA LEU A 486 3.58 -5.01 18.69
C LEU A 486 2.82 -3.72 19.03
N PHE A 487 2.71 -3.38 20.31
CA PHE A 487 2.13 -2.13 20.78
C PHE A 487 2.89 -0.90 20.27
N CYS A 488 4.24 -0.94 20.29
CA CYS A 488 5.08 0.12 19.70
C CYS A 488 4.82 0.29 18.20
N ILE A 489 4.79 -0.83 17.46
CA ILE A 489 4.61 -0.82 16.01
C ILE A 489 3.22 -0.27 15.67
N ALA A 490 2.18 -0.68 16.40
CA ALA A 490 0.83 -0.16 16.24
C ALA A 490 0.76 1.36 16.53
N GLY A 491 1.41 1.82 17.61
CA GLY A 491 1.53 3.26 17.91
C GLY A 491 2.21 4.05 16.79
N LYS A 492 3.36 3.56 16.30
CA LYS A 492 4.08 4.16 15.16
C LYS A 492 3.25 4.15 13.88
N TRP A 493 2.54 3.07 13.61
CA TRP A 493 1.72 2.91 12.42
C TRP A 493 0.66 3.99 12.34
N VAL A 494 -0.05 4.25 13.45
CA VAL A 494 -1.05 5.32 13.53
C VAL A 494 -0.39 6.70 13.46
N ALA A 495 0.76 6.90 14.12
CA ALA A 495 1.51 8.16 14.05
C ALA A 495 1.93 8.51 12.60
N PHE A 496 2.35 7.51 11.82
CA PHE A 496 2.73 7.68 10.41
C PHE A 496 1.52 8.05 9.55
N GLN A 497 0.37 7.41 9.79
CA GLN A 497 -0.89 7.73 9.10
C GLN A 497 -1.33 9.17 9.38
N LYS A 498 -1.19 9.65 10.62
CA LYS A 498 -1.46 11.05 10.97
C LYS A 498 -0.55 12.03 10.23
N PHE A 499 0.69 11.63 9.91
CA PHE A 499 1.63 12.43 9.13
C PHE A 499 1.48 12.26 7.61
N GLY A 500 0.41 11.62 7.13
CA GLY A 500 0.16 11.39 5.71
C GLY A 500 1.05 10.33 5.06
N ARG A 501 1.74 9.49 5.86
CA ARG A 501 2.59 8.40 5.38
C ARG A 501 1.91 7.03 5.58
N PRO A 502 2.17 6.05 4.71
CA PRO A 502 1.63 4.70 4.90
C PRO A 502 2.15 4.07 6.20
N GLY A 503 1.25 3.72 7.11
CA GLY A 503 1.60 3.20 8.44
C GLY A 503 2.46 1.94 8.42
N TRP A 504 2.32 1.08 7.40
CA TRP A 504 3.12 -0.14 7.27
C TRP A 504 4.62 0.08 7.15
N LYS A 505 5.04 1.29 6.75
CA LYS A 505 6.45 1.64 6.69
C LYS A 505 7.13 1.59 8.07
N SER A 506 6.38 1.70 9.17
CA SER A 506 6.95 1.62 10.53
C SER A 506 7.44 0.22 10.92
N ALA A 507 6.91 -0.83 10.28
CA ALA A 507 7.22 -2.22 10.60
C ALA A 507 8.55 -2.70 10.00
N ILE A 508 8.99 -2.10 8.88
CA ILE A 508 10.22 -2.50 8.20
C ILE A 508 11.35 -1.53 8.60
N PRO A 509 12.47 -2.01 9.18
CA PRO A 509 13.49 -1.14 9.78
C PRO A 509 14.02 -0.02 8.86
N ILE A 510 14.31 -0.33 7.59
CA ILE A 510 14.84 0.66 6.64
C ILE A 510 13.78 1.69 6.25
N TYR A 511 12.56 1.25 5.90
CA TYR A 511 11.47 2.19 5.58
C TYR A 511 11.04 3.00 6.79
N ASN A 512 11.13 2.44 7.99
CA ASN A 512 10.88 3.14 9.24
C ASN A 512 11.88 4.29 9.39
N ALA A 513 13.17 4.03 9.22
CA ALA A 513 14.22 5.05 9.26
C ALA A 513 14.01 6.15 8.20
N VAL A 514 13.80 5.77 6.93
CA VAL A 514 13.54 6.74 5.85
C VAL A 514 12.29 7.57 6.14
N THR A 515 11.21 6.96 6.61
CA THR A 515 9.95 7.67 6.86
C THR A 515 10.05 8.60 8.07
N ILE A 516 10.83 8.23 9.09
CA ILE A 516 11.11 9.10 10.24
C ILE A 516 11.98 10.29 9.83
N LEU A 517 13.01 10.06 9.01
CA LEU A 517 13.84 11.15 8.46
C LEU A 517 13.01 12.09 7.59
N ASP A 518 12.16 11.54 6.74
CA ASP A 518 11.14 12.28 6.02
C ASP A 518 10.30 13.12 7.00
N MET A 519 9.76 12.52 8.06
CA MET A 519 8.98 13.25 9.06
C MET A 519 9.77 14.39 9.70
N ALA A 520 11.06 14.19 10.00
CA ALA A 520 12.01 15.22 10.44
C ALA A 520 12.35 16.26 9.34
N GLY A 521 12.05 15.96 8.08
CA GLY A 521 12.37 16.71 6.86
C GLY A 521 13.84 16.70 6.49
N TRP A 522 14.48 15.58 6.81
CA TRP A 522 15.81 15.25 6.37
C TRP A 522 15.70 14.35 5.14
N ASP A 523 16.75 14.33 4.33
CA ASP A 523 16.79 13.48 3.14
C ASP A 523 16.92 11.99 3.53
N GLY A 524 16.23 11.11 2.81
CA GLY A 524 16.22 9.67 3.03
C GLY A 524 17.61 9.02 2.85
N GLN A 525 18.56 9.68 2.19
CA GLN A 525 19.96 9.21 2.12
C GLN A 525 20.62 9.07 3.50
N TYR A 526 20.17 9.82 4.51
CA TYR A 526 20.65 9.71 5.88
C TYR A 526 20.09 8.49 6.63
N ALA A 527 19.28 7.63 6.00
CA ALA A 527 18.68 6.46 6.65
C ALA A 527 19.72 5.48 7.17
N LEU A 528 20.80 5.26 6.43
CA LEU A 528 21.92 4.46 6.90
C LEU A 528 22.55 5.11 8.14
N ALA A 529 22.75 6.44 8.09
CA ALA A 529 23.32 7.17 9.21
C ALA A 529 22.41 7.16 10.45
N PHE A 530 21.09 7.23 10.27
CA PHE A 530 20.10 7.13 11.34
C PHE A 530 20.09 5.75 12.03
N VAL A 531 20.38 4.69 11.29
CA VAL A 531 20.47 3.33 11.83
C VAL A 531 21.73 3.15 12.66
N PHE A 532 22.88 3.62 12.15
CA PHE A 532 24.20 3.37 12.76
C PHE A 532 24.68 4.44 13.73
N PHE A 533 24.25 5.70 13.61
CA PHE A 533 24.70 6.82 14.44
C PHE A 533 23.58 7.32 15.37
N PRO A 534 23.63 7.04 16.69
CA PRO A 534 22.55 7.35 17.63
C PRO A 534 22.30 8.85 17.80
N TRP A 535 23.31 9.69 17.59
CA TRP A 535 23.15 11.15 17.57
C TRP A 535 22.30 11.62 16.39
N VAL A 536 22.48 11.05 15.18
CA VAL A 536 21.64 11.33 14.02
C VAL A 536 20.19 10.93 14.30
N ARG A 537 20.00 9.77 14.94
CA ARG A 537 18.68 9.32 15.37
C ARG A 537 18.03 10.30 16.35
N LYS A 538 18.75 10.73 17.39
CA LYS A 538 18.25 11.70 18.38
C LYS A 538 17.89 13.04 17.73
N MET A 539 18.74 13.55 16.84
CA MET A 539 18.47 14.81 16.13
C MET A 539 17.21 14.72 15.27
N ALA A 540 17.07 13.63 14.51
CA ALA A 540 15.87 13.38 13.73
C ALA A 540 14.62 13.29 14.62
N MET A 541 14.70 12.63 15.79
CA MET A 541 13.57 12.55 16.75
C MET A 541 13.24 13.89 17.40
N ASN A 542 14.23 14.72 17.68
CA ASN A 542 14.04 16.07 18.18
C ASN A 542 13.32 16.94 17.14
N ASP A 543 13.72 16.84 15.87
CA ASP A 543 13.08 17.57 14.77
C ASP A 543 11.67 17.02 14.45
N VAL A 544 11.44 15.72 14.66
CA VAL A 544 10.09 15.13 14.66
C VAL A 544 9.26 15.74 15.78
N ALA A 545 9.74 15.77 17.02
CA ALA A 545 9.01 16.39 18.14
C ALA A 545 8.66 17.87 17.88
N ASP A 546 9.64 18.65 17.38
CA ASP A 546 9.48 20.06 17.00
C ASP A 546 8.37 20.26 15.96
N ARG A 547 8.34 19.40 14.93
CA ARG A 547 7.28 19.42 13.90
C ARG A 547 5.92 18.96 14.39
N TRP A 548 5.88 18.23 15.50
CA TRP A 548 4.65 17.88 16.20
C TRP A 548 4.19 18.97 17.19
N GLY A 549 4.91 20.10 17.27
CA GLY A 549 4.61 21.18 18.23
C GLY A 549 4.88 20.79 19.68
N LEU A 550 5.72 19.78 19.91
CA LEU A 550 6.08 19.26 21.23
C LEU A 550 7.50 19.72 21.60
N ASP A 551 7.82 19.67 22.90
CA ASP A 551 9.15 20.09 23.36
C ASP A 551 10.26 19.26 22.69
N LYS A 552 11.11 19.96 21.94
CA LYS A 552 12.15 19.39 21.08
C LYS A 552 13.11 18.47 21.84
N ASN A 553 13.47 18.84 23.06
CA ASN A 553 14.53 18.17 23.81
C ASN A 553 14.01 17.01 24.66
N SER A 554 12.96 17.22 25.45
CA SER A 554 12.42 16.18 26.33
C SER A 554 11.64 15.11 25.55
N TYR A 555 10.80 15.53 24.60
CA TYR A 555 9.97 14.61 23.83
C TYR A 555 10.80 13.85 22.78
N GLY A 556 11.77 14.52 22.16
CA GLY A 556 12.74 13.89 21.25
C GLY A 556 13.65 12.88 21.96
N LEU A 557 14.03 13.14 23.22
CA LEU A 557 14.70 12.16 24.08
C LEU A 557 13.79 10.95 24.35
N GLY A 558 12.53 11.19 24.70
CA GLY A 558 11.52 10.16 24.91
C GLY A 558 11.31 9.26 23.69
N LEU A 559 11.20 9.84 22.49
CA LEU A 559 11.08 9.08 21.23
C LEU A 559 12.32 8.24 20.90
N THR A 560 13.50 8.69 21.34
CA THR A 560 14.77 8.00 21.08
C THR A 560 15.02 6.85 22.05
N PHE A 561 14.83 7.08 23.35
CA PHE A 561 15.20 6.12 24.41
C PHE A 561 14.00 5.34 24.98
N LEU A 562 12.79 5.89 24.94
CA LEU A 562 11.56 5.24 25.38
C LEU A 562 10.51 5.17 24.25
N PRO A 563 10.87 4.60 23.08
CA PRO A 563 9.98 4.60 21.93
C PRO A 563 8.65 3.87 22.19
N PHE A 564 8.61 3.00 23.19
CA PHE A 564 7.45 2.19 23.53
C PHE A 564 6.34 2.94 24.25
N PHE A 565 6.64 4.08 24.87
CA PHE A 565 5.62 4.98 25.41
C PHE A 565 5.31 6.13 24.46
N PHE A 566 6.36 6.77 23.93
CA PHE A 566 6.21 8.04 23.21
C PHE A 566 5.60 7.87 21.81
N TRP A 567 5.88 6.78 21.09
CA TRP A 567 5.26 6.56 19.77
C TRP A 567 3.77 6.21 19.85
N PRO A 568 3.32 5.30 20.73
CA PRO A 568 1.90 5.14 21.06
C PRO A 568 1.20 6.43 21.48
N MET A 569 1.85 7.26 22.27
CA MET A 569 1.28 8.55 22.70
C MET A 569 1.05 9.49 21.52
N LEU A 570 1.97 9.57 20.55
CA LEU A 570 1.74 10.30 19.28
C LEU A 570 0.62 9.67 18.44
N GLY A 571 0.62 8.34 18.33
CA GLY A 571 -0.31 7.57 17.52
C GLY A 571 -1.75 7.69 18.01
N TRP A 572 -2.00 7.40 19.28
CA TRP A 572 -3.35 7.34 19.86
C TRP A 572 -3.75 8.60 20.64
N GLY A 573 -2.85 9.58 20.80
CA GLY A 573 -3.18 10.89 21.36
C GLY A 573 -4.32 11.56 20.58
N LYS A 574 -5.26 12.18 21.31
CA LYS A 574 -6.51 12.72 20.75
C LYS A 574 -6.33 13.91 19.80
N THR A 575 -5.14 14.53 19.75
CA THR A 575 -4.88 15.69 18.91
C THR A 575 -3.53 15.55 18.21
N MET A 576 -3.52 15.66 16.87
CA MET A 576 -2.37 16.25 16.19
C MET A 576 -2.44 17.72 16.60
N HIS A 577 -1.40 18.26 17.26
CA HIS A 577 -1.44 19.66 17.69
C HIS A 577 -1.74 20.55 16.48
N SER A 578 -2.55 21.59 16.70
CA SER A 578 -2.99 22.52 15.65
C SER A 578 -1.83 23.18 14.89
N ASP A 579 -0.63 23.10 15.47
CA ASP A 579 0.61 23.69 14.97
C ASP A 579 1.56 22.66 14.34
N CYS A 580 1.14 21.39 14.17
CA CYS A 580 1.97 20.38 13.51
C CYS A 580 2.25 20.76 12.05
N TYR A 581 3.53 20.88 11.69
CA TYR A 581 3.95 21.23 10.32
C TYR A 581 3.96 19.99 9.41
N VAL A 582 3.10 20.00 8.39
CA VAL A 582 3.11 19.01 7.29
C VAL A 582 3.52 19.72 6.00
N PRO A 583 4.57 19.26 5.30
CA PRO A 583 4.97 19.84 4.01
C PRO A 583 3.81 19.87 3.01
N LYS A 584 3.62 20.99 2.29
CA LYS A 584 2.51 21.16 1.32
C LYS A 584 2.51 20.09 0.24
N GLU A 585 3.68 19.61 -0.18
CA GLU A 585 3.81 18.52 -1.16
C GLU A 585 3.33 17.16 -0.63
N TRP A 586 3.13 17.01 0.68
CA TRP A 586 2.69 15.76 1.34
C TRP A 586 1.23 15.81 1.73
N VAL A 587 0.62 16.99 1.63
CA VAL A 587 -0.83 17.13 1.49
C VAL A 587 -1.18 16.50 0.13
N PRO A 588 -2.10 15.52 0.07
CA PRO A 588 -2.55 14.98 -1.20
C PRO A 588 -2.94 16.14 -2.13
N ARG A 589 -2.32 16.25 -3.30
CA ARG A 589 -2.76 17.23 -4.31
C ARG A 589 -4.23 16.94 -4.59
N PRO A 590 -5.11 17.96 -4.63
CA PRO A 590 -6.48 17.75 -5.08
C PRO A 590 -6.39 17.01 -6.41
N ALA A 591 -7.22 15.98 -6.59
CA ALA A 591 -7.43 15.44 -7.91
C ALA A 591 -7.67 16.65 -8.82
N VAL A 592 -6.92 16.72 -9.92
CA VAL A 592 -7.21 17.70 -10.96
C VAL A 592 -8.65 17.42 -11.36
N SER A 593 -9.60 18.15 -10.75
CA SER A 593 -10.85 18.45 -11.42
C SER A 593 -10.37 18.96 -12.76
N LYS A 594 -10.89 18.40 -13.84
CA LYS A 594 -10.55 18.86 -15.18
C LYS A 594 -10.87 20.36 -15.23
N LYS A 595 -9.90 21.21 -14.88
CA LYS A 595 -9.90 22.60 -15.26
C LYS A 595 -9.85 22.53 -16.78
N LYS A 596 -10.98 22.88 -17.39
CA LYS A 596 -11.00 23.37 -18.78
C LYS A 596 -9.75 24.24 -18.94
N LYS A 597 -8.92 23.93 -19.94
CA LYS A 597 -7.79 24.75 -20.36
C LYS A 597 -8.22 26.22 -20.34
N LYS A 598 -7.61 27.01 -19.47
CA LYS A 598 -7.35 28.41 -19.73
C LYS A 598 -5.87 28.56 -19.40
N GLY A 599 -5.08 28.74 -20.46
CA GLY A 599 -3.64 28.95 -20.33
C GLY A 599 -3.39 30.23 -19.55
N ASP A 600 -2.36 30.14 -18.72
CA ASP A 600 -1.60 31.26 -18.19
C ASP A 600 -0.98 32.04 -19.36
N ASP A 601 -0.67 33.31 -19.11
CA ASP A 601 0.67 33.89 -19.30
C ASP A 601 0.63 35.30 -18.64
N ASP A 602 1.46 35.43 -17.59
CA ASP A 602 2.28 36.58 -17.16
C ASP A 602 1.57 37.87 -16.70
N GLU A 603 1.66 38.34 -15.45
CA GLU A 603 2.86 38.87 -14.75
C GLU A 603 3.64 39.89 -15.60
N GLU A 604 3.26 41.18 -15.50
CA GLU A 604 4.11 42.34 -15.17
C GLU A 604 3.35 43.66 -15.46
N ASP A 605 3.43 44.56 -14.48
CA ASP A 605 2.98 45.97 -14.41
C ASP A 605 1.48 46.33 -14.26
#